data_AF-A0AAE1WIB4-F1
#
_entry.id   AF-A0AAE1WIB4-F1
#
_cell.length_a   1.000
_cell.length_b   1.000
_cell.length_c   1.000
_cell.angle_alpha   90.00
_cell.angle_beta   90.00
_cell.angle_gamma   90.00
#
_symmetry.space_group_name_H-M   'P 1'
#
loop_
_entity.id
_entity.type
_entity.pdbx_description
1 polymer ?
#
loop_
_entity_poly.entity_id
_entity_poly.type
_entity_poly.pdbx_seq_one_letter_code
_entity_poly.pdbx_strand_id
1 'polypeptide(L)'
;MAEQSIPKEAAYQIINDELMLDGNPRLNLASFVTTWMEPECDKLIMAAINKNYVDMDEYPVTTELQNRCVNMIAHLFNAPLGDGEAAVGVGTVGSSEAIMLAGLAFKRRWQNKMKEAGKPHDMPNIVTGANVQVCWEKFARYFEVELKEVKLSDGYYVMDPEKAVEMVDENTICVAAILGSTLNGEFEDVKR
;
A
#
# COMPACT_ATOMS: atom_id res chain seq x y z
N MET A 1 6.41 33.74 -2.27
CA MET A 1 6.50 33.93 -0.80
C MET A 1 6.16 35.38 -0.52
N ALA A 2 5.31 35.67 0.47
CA ALA A 2 4.99 37.05 0.83
C ALA A 2 6.25 37.76 1.36
N GLU A 3 6.37 39.07 1.14
CA GLU A 3 7.52 39.86 1.56
C GLU A 3 7.56 40.12 3.08
N GLN A 4 6.41 40.01 3.75
CA GLN A 4 6.26 40.30 5.18
C GLN A 4 5.42 39.23 5.89
N SER A 5 5.72 39.00 7.17
CA SER A 5 4.91 38.17 8.06
C SER A 5 3.60 38.89 8.46
N ILE A 6 2.60 38.11 8.83
CA ILE A 6 1.33 38.59 9.39
C ILE A 6 1.08 37.98 10.78
N PRO A 7 0.16 38.53 11.59
CA PRO A 7 -0.23 37.91 12.87
C PRO A 7 -0.71 36.45 12.68
N LYS A 8 -0.34 35.56 13.61
CA LYS A 8 -0.65 34.13 13.54
C LYS A 8 -2.16 33.85 13.49
N GLU A 9 -2.95 34.68 14.16
CA GLU A 9 -4.41 34.62 14.19
C GLU A 9 -5.01 34.97 12.82
N ALA A 10 -4.44 35.98 12.14
CA ALA A 10 -4.87 36.35 10.80
C ALA A 10 -4.55 35.25 9.79
N ALA A 11 -3.34 34.68 9.87
CA ALA A 11 -2.95 33.55 9.02
C ALA A 11 -3.87 32.34 9.22
N TYR A 12 -4.12 31.96 10.48
CA TYR A 12 -5.03 30.85 10.81
C TYR A 12 -6.44 31.12 10.30
N GLN A 13 -7.00 32.31 10.54
CA GLN A 13 -8.36 32.64 10.13
C GLN A 13 -8.54 32.54 8.61
N ILE A 14 -7.60 33.12 7.84
CA ILE A 14 -7.68 33.09 6.36
C ILE A 14 -7.64 31.65 5.85
N ILE A 15 -6.69 30.85 6.33
CA ILE A 15 -6.53 29.45 5.90
C ILE A 15 -7.73 28.61 6.33
N ASN A 16 -8.19 28.76 7.58
CA ASN A 16 -9.31 28.03 8.11
C ASN A 16 -10.61 28.35 7.36
N ASP A 17 -10.82 29.62 6.99
CA ASP A 17 -12.00 30.03 6.24
C ASP A 17 -11.98 29.49 4.80
N GLU A 18 -10.82 29.47 4.16
CA GLU A 18 -10.65 28.88 2.83
C GLU A 18 -10.91 27.36 2.84
N LEU A 19 -10.45 26.65 3.89
CA LEU A 19 -10.70 25.22 4.07
C LEU A 19 -12.18 24.87 4.26
N MET A 20 -13.06 25.82 4.60
CA MET A 20 -14.51 25.56 4.65
C MET A 20 -15.11 25.30 3.26
N LEU A 21 -14.38 25.59 2.18
CA LEU A 21 -14.78 25.28 0.81
C LEU A 21 -14.57 23.80 0.45
N ASP A 22 -13.78 23.07 1.24
CA ASP A 22 -13.66 21.62 1.09
C ASP A 22 -14.93 20.89 1.51
N GLY A 23 -15.18 19.74 0.89
CA GLY A 23 -16.30 18.88 1.26
C GLY A 23 -16.15 18.31 2.67
N ASN A 24 -17.27 18.17 3.39
CA ASN A 24 -17.25 17.53 4.71
C ASN A 24 -16.81 16.05 4.58
N PRO A 25 -15.68 15.62 5.19
CA PRO A 25 -15.19 14.25 5.05
C PRO A 25 -16.18 13.18 5.51
N ARG A 26 -17.07 13.50 6.47
CA ARG A 26 -18.10 12.58 6.98
C ARG A 26 -19.22 12.31 5.97
N LEU A 27 -19.36 13.15 4.95
CA LEU A 27 -20.33 13.02 3.87
C LEU A 27 -19.69 12.48 2.57
N ASN A 28 -18.37 12.25 2.57
CA ASN A 28 -17.69 11.71 1.40
C ASN A 28 -17.86 10.19 1.33
N LEU A 29 -18.78 9.76 0.46
CA LEU A 29 -19.04 8.33 0.20
C LEU A 29 -18.15 7.71 -0.88
N ALA A 30 -17.21 8.47 -1.45
CA ALA A 30 -16.30 7.98 -2.49
C ALA A 30 -14.95 7.51 -1.92
N SER A 31 -14.58 7.94 -0.72
CA SER A 31 -13.30 7.60 -0.09
C SER A 31 -13.38 6.29 0.68
N PHE A 32 -12.29 5.53 0.66
CA PHE A 32 -12.07 4.38 1.54
C PHE A 32 -11.31 4.75 2.83
N VAL A 33 -10.82 5.99 2.94
CA VAL A 33 -10.03 6.46 4.08
C VAL A 33 -10.94 6.80 5.25
N THR A 34 -10.59 6.34 6.45
CA THR A 34 -11.28 6.66 7.71
C THR A 34 -11.34 8.17 7.95
N THR A 35 -12.53 8.70 8.25
CA THR A 35 -12.77 10.15 8.48
C THR A 35 -13.21 10.49 9.90
N TRP A 36 -13.13 9.53 10.84
CA TRP A 36 -13.42 9.74 12.25
C TRP A 36 -12.63 8.78 13.14
N MET A 37 -12.17 9.28 14.29
CA MET A 37 -11.54 8.52 15.35
C MET A 37 -12.09 8.96 16.71
N GLU A 38 -11.89 8.14 17.74
CA GLU A 38 -12.30 8.49 19.10
C GLU A 38 -11.44 9.65 19.67
N PRO A 39 -11.98 10.51 20.56
CA PRO A 39 -11.25 11.63 21.15
C PRO A 39 -9.98 11.22 21.92
N GLU A 40 -9.96 10.01 22.47
CA GLU A 40 -8.78 9.42 23.11
C GLU A 40 -7.64 9.19 22.12
N CYS A 41 -7.97 8.84 20.87
CA CYS A 41 -7.00 8.67 19.80
C CYS A 41 -6.48 10.03 19.31
N ASP A 42 -7.33 11.06 19.22
CA ASP A 42 -6.89 12.43 18.90
C ASP A 42 -5.83 12.93 19.90
N LYS A 43 -6.03 12.65 21.20
CA LYS A 43 -5.05 12.99 22.24
C LYS A 43 -3.71 12.30 22.02
N LEU A 44 -3.71 11.01 21.64
CA LEU A 44 -2.49 10.26 21.36
C LEU A 44 -1.75 10.82 20.14
N ILE A 45 -2.48 11.11 19.05
CA ILE A 45 -1.92 11.68 17.83
C ILE A 45 -1.29 13.05 18.12
N MET A 46 -2.03 13.95 18.78
CA MET A 46 -1.54 15.29 19.09
C MET A 46 -0.35 15.27 20.06
N ALA A 47 -0.29 14.31 21.00
CA ALA A 47 0.85 14.14 21.89
C ALA A 47 2.11 13.59 21.20
N ALA A 48 1.97 12.99 20.01
CA ALA A 48 3.04 12.37 19.25
C ALA A 48 3.41 13.09 17.95
N ILE A 49 2.73 14.20 17.60
CA ILE A 49 2.91 14.90 16.31
C ILE A 49 4.34 15.41 16.04
N ASN A 50 5.14 15.58 17.10
CA ASN A 50 6.54 16.00 17.02
C ASN A 50 7.54 14.84 17.08
N LYS A 51 7.08 13.58 17.14
CA LYS A 51 7.93 12.40 17.10
C LYS A 51 8.18 12.01 15.65
N ASN A 52 9.43 12.15 15.21
CA ASN A 52 9.85 11.67 13.92
C ASN A 52 10.06 10.14 13.97
N TYR A 53 9.30 9.39 13.18
CA TYR A 53 9.25 7.92 13.26
C TYR A 53 10.61 7.24 12.99
N VAL A 54 11.45 7.82 12.14
CA VAL A 54 12.73 7.21 11.74
C VAL A 54 13.80 7.24 12.85
N ASP A 55 13.61 8.07 13.87
CA ASP A 55 14.55 8.29 14.97
C ASP A 55 14.39 7.18 16.03
N MET A 56 14.79 5.95 15.67
CA MET A 56 14.54 4.75 16.47
C MET A 56 15.27 4.75 17.82
N ASP A 57 16.44 5.38 17.90
CA ASP A 57 17.25 5.47 19.12
C ASP A 57 16.61 6.43 20.14
N GLU A 58 16.02 7.52 19.65
CA GLU A 58 15.31 8.52 20.45
C GLU A 58 13.92 8.03 20.88
N TYR A 59 13.25 7.23 20.05
CA TYR A 59 11.88 6.78 20.27
C TYR A 59 11.72 5.25 20.22
N PRO A 60 12.44 4.48 21.08
CA PRO A 60 12.45 3.02 21.01
C PRO A 60 11.08 2.39 21.25
N VAL A 61 10.24 3.03 22.07
CA VAL A 61 8.86 2.57 22.32
C VAL A 61 7.99 2.71 21.08
N THR A 62 8.19 3.75 20.26
CA THR A 62 7.45 3.94 19.00
C THR A 62 7.79 2.81 18.02
N THR A 63 9.08 2.48 17.88
CA THR A 63 9.54 1.37 17.04
C THR A 63 8.97 0.03 17.51
N GLU A 64 8.99 -0.22 18.83
CA GLU A 64 8.43 -1.43 19.42
C GLU A 64 6.92 -1.56 19.19
N LEU A 65 6.16 -0.45 19.25
CA LEU A 65 4.73 -0.46 18.90
C LEU A 65 4.51 -0.83 17.43
N GLN A 66 5.37 -0.35 16.51
CA GLN A 66 5.29 -0.79 15.11
C GLN A 66 5.54 -2.30 14.98
N ASN A 67 6.55 -2.84 15.66
CA ASN A 67 6.85 -4.28 15.63
C ASN A 67 5.67 -5.11 16.13
N ARG A 68 5.01 -4.67 17.20
CA ARG A 68 3.80 -5.32 17.71
C ARG A 68 2.66 -5.28 16.70
N CYS A 69 2.44 -4.15 16.02
CA CYS A 69 1.44 -4.06 14.95
C CYS A 69 1.73 -5.05 13.81
N VAL A 70 3.00 -5.15 13.37
CA VAL A 70 3.42 -6.12 12.35
C VAL A 70 3.15 -7.55 12.82
N ASN A 71 3.50 -7.89 14.05
CA ASN A 71 3.22 -9.21 14.61
C ASN A 71 1.72 -9.51 14.62
N MET A 72 0.89 -8.59 15.12
CA MET A 72 -0.57 -8.79 15.19
C MET A 72 -1.20 -8.97 13.79
N ILE A 73 -0.79 -8.16 12.80
CA ILE A 73 -1.30 -8.27 11.43
C ILE A 73 -0.82 -9.56 10.77
N ALA A 74 0.42 -9.97 11.00
CA ALA A 74 0.94 -11.24 10.47
C ALA A 74 0.17 -12.45 11.01
N HIS A 75 -0.15 -12.45 12.32
CA HIS A 75 -1.02 -13.48 12.90
C HIS A 75 -2.43 -13.43 12.31
N LEU A 76 -3.00 -12.24 12.11
CA LEU A 76 -4.31 -12.08 11.47
C LEU A 76 -4.34 -12.67 10.05
N PHE A 77 -3.24 -12.58 9.32
CA PHE A 77 -3.08 -13.17 7.98
C PHE A 77 -2.54 -14.61 7.99
N ASN A 78 -2.53 -15.27 9.15
CA ASN A 78 -2.07 -16.66 9.30
C ASN A 78 -0.65 -16.88 8.75
N ALA A 79 0.25 -15.91 8.95
CA ALA A 79 1.65 -16.08 8.59
C ALA A 79 2.24 -17.31 9.32
N PRO A 80 3.11 -18.10 8.65
CA PRO A 80 3.70 -19.29 9.24
C PRO A 80 4.81 -18.91 10.24
N LEU A 81 4.40 -18.50 11.44
CA LEU A 81 5.29 -18.09 12.53
C LEU A 81 5.43 -19.19 13.57
N GLY A 82 6.66 -19.46 14.03
CA GLY A 82 6.90 -20.27 15.21
C GLY A 82 6.53 -19.55 16.51
N ASP A 83 6.44 -20.30 17.61
CA ASP A 83 6.19 -19.73 18.94
C ASP A 83 7.27 -18.69 19.31
N GLY A 84 6.84 -17.44 19.53
CA GLY A 84 7.73 -16.34 19.88
C GLY A 84 8.57 -15.79 18.72
N GLU A 85 8.33 -16.24 17.48
CA GLU A 85 9.03 -15.73 16.31
C GLU A 85 8.50 -14.34 15.91
N ALA A 86 9.42 -13.42 15.62
CA ALA A 86 9.08 -12.10 15.11
C ALA A 86 8.63 -12.19 13.65
N ALA A 87 7.51 -11.55 13.32
CA ALA A 87 7.01 -11.51 11.96
C ALA A 87 7.89 -10.65 11.04
N VAL A 88 7.94 -11.03 9.76
CA VAL A 88 8.61 -10.24 8.71
C VAL A 88 7.61 -9.27 8.11
N GLY A 89 7.80 -7.98 8.36
CA GLY A 89 6.96 -6.92 7.81
C GLY A 89 7.42 -5.53 8.26
N VAL A 90 6.86 -4.49 7.65
CA VAL A 90 7.15 -3.10 7.96
C VAL A 90 5.88 -2.26 7.91
N GLY A 91 5.80 -1.22 8.74
CA GLY A 91 4.81 -0.15 8.59
C GLY A 91 5.18 0.76 7.41
N THR A 92 4.18 1.28 6.70
CA THR A 92 4.36 2.21 5.57
C THR A 92 3.35 3.35 5.67
N VAL A 93 3.54 4.41 4.88
CA VAL A 93 2.58 5.52 4.82
C VAL A 93 1.22 5.05 4.28
N GLY A 94 1.21 4.05 3.40
CA GLY A 94 0.01 3.41 2.90
C GLY A 94 0.31 2.34 1.86
N SER A 95 -0.72 1.67 1.35
CA SER A 95 -0.57 0.50 0.47
C SER A 95 0.24 0.78 -0.81
N SER A 96 0.32 2.02 -1.30
CA SER A 96 1.17 2.36 -2.45
C SER A 96 2.66 2.08 -2.19
N GLU A 97 3.17 2.47 -1.02
CA GLU A 97 4.56 2.19 -0.63
C GLU A 97 4.75 0.69 -0.34
N ALA A 98 3.81 0.08 0.39
CA ALA A 98 3.86 -1.36 0.67
C ALA A 98 3.90 -2.21 -0.61
N ILE A 99 3.11 -1.87 -1.63
CA ILE A 99 3.09 -2.54 -2.93
C ILE A 99 4.42 -2.36 -3.66
N MET A 100 5.02 -1.17 -3.64
CA MET A 100 6.32 -0.95 -4.26
C MET A 100 7.42 -1.75 -3.57
N LEU A 101 7.43 -1.81 -2.23
CA LEU A 101 8.36 -2.64 -1.46
C LEU A 101 8.17 -4.14 -1.75
N ALA A 102 6.92 -4.61 -1.81
CA ALA A 102 6.60 -6.00 -2.17
C ALA A 102 7.05 -6.32 -3.60
N GLY A 103 6.74 -5.46 -4.57
CA GLY A 103 7.16 -5.60 -5.96
C GLY A 103 8.68 -5.60 -6.13
N LEU A 104 9.40 -4.74 -5.39
CA LEU A 104 10.87 -4.76 -5.33
C LEU A 104 11.41 -6.08 -4.79
N ALA A 105 10.80 -6.63 -3.74
CA ALA A 105 11.18 -7.93 -3.19
C ALA A 105 10.94 -9.06 -4.21
N PHE A 106 9.79 -9.09 -4.88
CA PHE A 106 9.48 -10.05 -5.94
C PHE A 106 10.48 -9.95 -7.11
N LYS A 107 10.71 -8.73 -7.63
CA LYS A 107 11.66 -8.48 -8.72
C LYS A 107 13.06 -8.94 -8.35
N ARG A 108 13.55 -8.60 -7.15
CA ARG A 108 14.90 -8.99 -6.69
C ARG A 108 15.04 -10.50 -6.52
N ARG A 109 14.03 -11.16 -5.92
CA ARG A 109 14.01 -12.62 -5.76
C ARG A 109 14.02 -13.33 -7.12
N TRP A 110 13.21 -12.87 -8.06
CA TRP A 110 13.17 -13.40 -9.43
C TRP A 110 14.50 -13.19 -10.15
N GLN A 111 15.11 -12.01 -10.07
CA GLN A 111 16.42 -11.73 -10.68
C GLN A 111 17.52 -12.66 -10.17
N ASN A 112 17.57 -12.90 -8.85
CA ASN A 112 18.55 -13.81 -8.26
C ASN A 112 18.35 -15.24 -8.78
N LYS A 113 17.11 -15.73 -8.80
CA LYS A 113 16.76 -17.04 -9.36
C LYS A 113 17.17 -17.18 -10.83
N MET A 114 16.94 -16.14 -11.65
CA MET A 114 17.31 -16.16 -13.07
C MET A 114 18.82 -16.18 -13.28
N LYS A 115 19.57 -15.39 -12.48
CA LYS A 115 21.04 -15.40 -12.52
C LYS A 115 21.61 -16.76 -12.14
N GLU A 116 21.09 -17.39 -11.09
CA GLU A 116 21.48 -18.74 -10.67
C GLU A 116 21.20 -19.79 -11.75
N ALA A 117 20.11 -19.62 -12.50
CA ALA A 117 19.75 -20.47 -13.63
C ALA A 117 20.50 -20.13 -14.94
N GLY A 118 21.36 -19.11 -14.95
CA GLY A 118 22.05 -18.64 -16.16
C GLY A 118 21.12 -18.04 -17.22
N LYS A 119 19.94 -17.57 -16.83
CA LYS A 119 18.91 -17.00 -17.71
C LYS A 119 18.97 -15.46 -17.78
N PRO A 120 18.42 -14.85 -18.85
CA PRO A 120 18.16 -13.41 -18.90
C PRO A 120 17.29 -12.95 -17.72
N HIS A 121 17.48 -11.71 -17.28
CA HIS A 121 16.86 -11.16 -16.06
C HIS A 121 16.55 -9.66 -16.17
N ASP A 122 16.38 -9.20 -17.40
CA ASP A 122 16.22 -7.81 -17.82
C ASP A 122 14.77 -7.46 -18.19
N MET A 123 13.91 -8.46 -18.44
CA MET A 123 12.53 -8.27 -18.91
C MET A 123 11.47 -8.83 -17.94
N PRO A 124 11.39 -8.39 -16.66
CA PRO A 124 10.38 -8.88 -15.73
C PRO A 124 8.97 -8.41 -16.08
N ASN A 125 7.96 -9.24 -15.78
CA ASN A 125 6.54 -8.84 -15.83
C ASN A 125 5.78 -9.18 -14.54
N ILE A 126 4.63 -8.56 -14.35
CA ILE A 126 3.66 -8.88 -13.29
C ILE A 126 2.28 -9.09 -13.92
N VAL A 127 1.48 -10.02 -13.38
CA VAL A 127 0.13 -10.31 -13.85
C VAL A 127 -0.91 -9.79 -12.84
N THR A 128 -1.90 -9.04 -13.34
CA THR A 128 -3.00 -8.44 -12.56
C THR A 128 -4.29 -8.45 -13.36
N GLY A 129 -5.43 -8.13 -12.74
CA GLY A 129 -6.65 -7.78 -13.46
C GLY A 129 -6.65 -6.31 -13.91
N ALA A 130 -7.39 -5.97 -14.95
CA ALA A 130 -7.53 -4.56 -15.39
C ALA A 130 -8.32 -3.68 -14.38
N ASN A 131 -8.83 -4.26 -13.30
CA ASN A 131 -9.37 -3.59 -12.11
C ASN A 131 -8.27 -3.17 -11.10
N VAL A 132 -6.99 -3.28 -11.48
CA VAL A 132 -5.85 -2.93 -10.64
C VAL A 132 -5.85 -1.45 -10.23
N GLN A 133 -5.42 -1.19 -8.99
CA GLN A 133 -5.25 0.18 -8.50
C GLN A 133 -3.97 0.81 -9.07
N VAL A 134 -4.00 2.11 -9.39
CA VAL A 134 -2.92 2.87 -10.06
C VAL A 134 -1.52 2.73 -9.44
N CYS A 135 -1.39 2.33 -8.18
CA CYS A 135 -0.11 2.08 -7.52
C CYS A 135 0.71 0.97 -8.20
N TRP A 136 0.05 -0.03 -8.78
CA TRP A 136 0.73 -1.08 -9.56
C TRP A 136 1.24 -0.55 -10.89
N GLU A 137 0.50 0.34 -11.57
CA GLU A 137 1.01 1.03 -12.77
C GLU A 137 2.23 1.89 -12.45
N LYS A 138 2.20 2.60 -11.31
CA LYS A 138 3.35 3.37 -10.82
C LYS A 138 4.55 2.46 -10.58
N PHE A 139 4.34 1.33 -9.89
CA PHE A 139 5.39 0.34 -9.68
C PHE A 139 5.97 -0.16 -11.00
N ALA A 140 5.11 -0.63 -11.92
CA ALA A 140 5.49 -1.15 -13.22
C ALA A 140 6.33 -0.13 -14.02
N ARG A 141 5.88 1.13 -14.06
CA ARG A 141 6.55 2.20 -14.79
C ARG A 141 7.87 2.62 -14.15
N TYR A 142 7.90 2.86 -12.83
CA TYR A 142 9.07 3.40 -12.15
C TYR A 142 10.18 2.36 -11.97
N PHE A 143 9.80 1.09 -11.84
CA PHE A 143 10.74 0.00 -11.62
C PHE A 143 10.93 -0.89 -12.83
N GLU A 144 10.54 -0.46 -14.04
CA GLU A 144 10.80 -1.17 -15.30
C GLU A 144 10.34 -2.64 -15.22
N VAL A 145 9.03 -2.82 -15.03
CA VAL A 145 8.35 -4.11 -15.03
C VAL A 145 7.17 -4.00 -16.00
N GLU A 146 7.03 -4.98 -16.88
CA GLU A 146 5.85 -5.05 -17.76
C GLU A 146 4.60 -5.40 -16.94
N LEU A 147 3.51 -4.65 -17.15
CA LEU A 147 2.22 -4.92 -16.53
C LEU A 147 1.32 -5.70 -17.50
N LYS A 148 1.09 -6.98 -17.21
CA LYS A 148 0.15 -7.82 -17.94
C LYS A 148 -1.21 -7.79 -17.24
N GLU A 149 -2.23 -7.34 -17.97
CA GLU A 149 -3.57 -7.15 -17.43
C GLU A 149 -4.58 -8.12 -18.06
N VAL A 150 -5.24 -8.91 -17.21
CA VAL A 150 -6.43 -9.67 -17.58
C VAL A 150 -7.58 -8.67 -17.78
N LYS A 151 -8.06 -8.55 -19.02
CA LYS A 151 -9.12 -7.61 -19.37
C LYS A 151 -10.45 -8.03 -18.75
N LEU A 152 -11.17 -7.04 -18.20
CA LEU A 152 -12.51 -7.21 -17.65
C LEU A 152 -13.51 -7.50 -18.77
N SER A 153 -14.64 -8.08 -18.40
CA SER A 153 -15.78 -8.34 -19.31
C SER A 153 -17.07 -7.83 -18.67
N ASP A 154 -18.09 -7.58 -19.48
CA ASP A 154 -19.37 -7.17 -18.91
C ASP A 154 -19.96 -8.28 -18.02
N GLY A 155 -20.40 -7.93 -16.82
CA GLY A 155 -20.79 -8.88 -15.78
C GLY A 155 -19.64 -9.63 -15.09
N TYR A 156 -18.38 -9.32 -15.40
CA TYR A 156 -17.18 -9.93 -14.76
C TYR A 156 -16.09 -8.87 -14.56
N TYR A 157 -16.10 -8.22 -13.39
CA TYR A 157 -15.32 -7.00 -13.10
C TYR A 157 -14.10 -7.23 -12.19
N VAL A 158 -13.72 -8.49 -11.99
CA VAL A 158 -12.52 -8.91 -11.26
C VAL A 158 -11.58 -9.71 -12.16
N MET A 159 -10.34 -9.97 -11.71
CA MET A 159 -9.40 -10.81 -12.45
C MET A 159 -9.91 -12.26 -12.54
N ASP A 160 -9.99 -12.80 -13.75
CA ASP A 160 -10.26 -14.22 -14.00
C ASP A 160 -9.03 -15.07 -13.66
N PRO A 161 -9.09 -15.99 -12.68
CA PRO A 161 -7.94 -16.79 -12.25
C PRO A 161 -7.34 -17.64 -13.38
N GLU A 162 -8.18 -18.20 -14.26
CA GLU A 162 -7.70 -19.08 -15.33
C GLU A 162 -6.90 -18.27 -16.36
N LYS A 163 -7.43 -17.11 -16.78
CA LYS A 163 -6.72 -16.19 -17.68
C LYS A 163 -5.47 -15.59 -17.04
N ALA A 164 -5.48 -15.34 -15.74
CA ALA A 164 -4.29 -14.86 -15.03
C ALA A 164 -3.16 -15.89 -15.14
N VAL A 165 -3.45 -17.17 -14.87
CA VAL A 165 -2.48 -18.26 -14.98
C VAL A 165 -2.00 -18.44 -16.43
N GLU A 166 -2.87 -18.29 -17.43
CA GLU A 166 -2.49 -18.34 -18.85
C GLU A 166 -1.48 -17.24 -19.26
N MET A 167 -1.49 -16.08 -18.60
CA MET A 167 -0.56 -14.97 -18.88
C MET A 167 0.81 -15.12 -18.20
N VAL A 168 0.96 -16.06 -17.27
CA VAL A 168 2.20 -16.31 -16.54
C VAL A 168 3.24 -16.95 -17.46
N ASP A 169 4.45 -16.39 -17.45
CA ASP A 169 5.60 -16.97 -18.13
C ASP A 169 6.83 -17.02 -17.20
N GLU A 170 8.00 -17.37 -17.76
CA GLU A 170 9.23 -17.45 -16.96
C GLU A 170 9.65 -16.09 -16.38
N ASN A 171 9.24 -14.98 -16.99
CA ASN A 171 9.59 -13.63 -16.59
C ASN A 171 8.62 -13.03 -15.56
N THR A 172 7.54 -13.75 -15.22
CA THR A 172 6.56 -13.29 -14.23
C THR A 172 7.15 -13.31 -12.82
N ILE A 173 7.22 -12.14 -12.18
CA ILE A 173 7.76 -11.97 -10.82
C ILE A 173 6.73 -12.32 -9.75
N CYS A 174 5.45 -12.06 -10.01
CA CYS A 174 4.31 -12.51 -9.22
C CYS A 174 2.97 -12.31 -9.98
N VAL A 175 1.91 -12.91 -9.45
CA VAL A 175 0.51 -12.60 -9.77
C VAL A 175 -0.05 -11.83 -8.58
N ALA A 176 -0.62 -10.65 -8.80
CA ALA A 176 -1.16 -9.82 -7.72
C ALA A 176 -2.70 -9.80 -7.77
N ALA A 177 -3.31 -10.63 -6.92
CA ALA A 177 -4.75 -10.66 -6.72
C ALA A 177 -5.22 -9.57 -5.75
N ILE A 178 -6.46 -9.12 -5.92
CA ILE A 178 -7.06 -7.98 -5.22
C ILE A 178 -8.18 -8.45 -4.30
N LEU A 179 -7.95 -8.37 -3.00
CA LEU A 179 -8.95 -8.65 -1.98
C LEU A 179 -9.77 -7.38 -1.65
N GLY A 180 -10.67 -7.02 -2.56
CA GLY A 180 -11.52 -5.83 -2.45
C GLY A 180 -11.21 -4.84 -3.57
N SER A 181 -11.79 -5.05 -4.75
CA SER A 181 -11.61 -4.15 -5.88
C SER A 181 -12.13 -2.75 -5.57
N THR A 182 -11.40 -1.71 -5.98
CA THR A 182 -11.85 -0.33 -5.82
C THR A 182 -13.02 0.02 -6.74
N LEU A 183 -13.35 -0.84 -7.72
CA LEU A 183 -14.44 -0.60 -8.67
C LEU A 183 -15.79 -1.04 -8.12
N ASN A 184 -15.86 -2.22 -7.50
CA ASN A 184 -17.12 -2.84 -7.06
C ASN A 184 -17.08 -3.46 -5.65
N GLY A 185 -15.93 -3.43 -4.96
CA GLY A 185 -15.76 -4.02 -3.62
C GLY A 185 -15.62 -5.54 -3.59
N GLU A 186 -15.59 -6.21 -4.74
CA GLU A 186 -15.54 -7.66 -4.84
C GLU A 186 -14.15 -8.21 -4.48
N PHE A 187 -14.12 -9.40 -3.89
CA PHE A 187 -12.90 -10.13 -3.59
C PHE A 187 -12.58 -11.06 -4.76
N GLU A 188 -11.36 -10.96 -5.29
CA GLU A 188 -10.86 -11.97 -6.23
C GLU A 188 -10.72 -13.33 -5.54
N ASP A 189 -10.95 -14.41 -6.29
CA ASP A 189 -10.83 -15.77 -5.78
C ASP A 189 -9.36 -16.18 -5.71
N VAL A 190 -8.68 -15.77 -4.64
CA VAL A 190 -7.25 -16.05 -4.39
C VAL A 190 -6.96 -17.55 -4.23
N LYS A 191 -7.98 -18.36 -3.91
CA LYS A 191 -7.79 -19.79 -3.60
C LYS A 191 -7.79 -20.67 -4.86
N ARG A 192 -8.54 -20.28 -5.89
CA ARG A 192 -8.73 -21.04 -7.13
C ARG A 192 -7.48 -21.00 -8.02
#